data_AF-A0A2B8A5B2-F1
#
_entry.id   AF-A0A2B8A5B2-F1
#
_cell.length_a   1.000
_cell.length_b   1.000
_cell.length_c   1.000
_cell.angle_alpha   90.00
_cell.angle_beta   90.00
_cell.angle_gamma   90.00
#
_symmetry.space_group_name_H-M   'P 1'
#
loop_
_entity.id
_entity.type
_entity.pdbx_description
1 polymer ?
#
loop_
_entity_poly.entity_id
_entity_poly.type
_entity_poly.pdbx_seq_one_letter_code
_entity_poly.pdbx_strand_id
1 'polypeptide(L)'
;MSLVAVFFFSAVFSFMGSAPPGVLNMYAFQLGLQKKKTAAVRFALAVGISEFIFAWIALRCAHWIVSVPAVARYFHYMTAAVLTIMGIAMLAAASRPQTKERKSGFRKGLLLSLLNPMVVPFWIGISAYMQLRGWLRAEEFIDVFVFALGASLGVTALQLT
;
A
#
# COMPACT_ATOMS: atom_id res chain seq x y z
N MET A 1 10.99 -10.53 -16.44
CA MET A 1 10.12 -11.69 -16.09
C MET A 1 8.91 -11.71 -17.02
N SER A 2 8.08 -12.75 -17.00
CA SER A 2 6.76 -12.69 -17.66
C SER A 2 5.83 -11.76 -16.88
N LEU A 3 4.87 -11.13 -17.56
CA LEU A 3 3.86 -10.26 -16.92
C LEU A 3 3.08 -11.00 -15.82
N VAL A 4 2.78 -12.28 -16.05
CA VAL A 4 2.12 -13.15 -15.06
C VAL A 4 2.95 -13.25 -13.77
N ALA A 5 4.27 -13.41 -13.89
CA ALA A 5 5.14 -13.45 -12.71
C ALA A 5 5.20 -12.10 -11.99
N VAL A 6 5.22 -10.98 -12.73
CA VAL A 6 5.16 -9.63 -12.14
C VAL A 6 3.88 -9.45 -11.33
N PHE A 7 2.73 -9.86 -11.88
CA PHE A 7 1.43 -9.82 -11.21
C PHE A 7 1.44 -10.60 -9.90
N PHE A 8 1.85 -11.87 -9.93
CA PHE A 8 1.85 -12.71 -8.73
C PHE A 8 2.87 -12.23 -7.70
N PHE A 9 4.02 -11.73 -8.14
CA PHE A 9 5.01 -11.18 -7.25
C PHE A 9 4.44 -9.96 -6.50
N SER A 10 3.87 -8.98 -7.21
CA SER A 10 3.29 -7.80 -6.54
C SER A 10 2.07 -8.16 -5.68
N ALA A 11 1.25 -9.12 -6.09
CA ALA A 11 0.11 -9.60 -5.29
C ALA A 11 0.54 -10.26 -3.98
N VAL A 12 1.51 -11.18 -4.03
CA VAL A 12 2.02 -11.87 -2.84
C VAL A 12 2.71 -10.88 -1.90
N PHE A 13 3.55 -9.99 -2.43
CA PHE A 13 4.22 -8.98 -1.60
C PHE A 13 3.24 -7.97 -1.01
N SER A 14 2.19 -7.57 -1.73
CA SER A 14 1.14 -6.73 -1.16
C SER A 14 0.40 -7.43 -0.04
N PHE A 15 0.01 -8.70 -0.24
CA PHE A 15 -0.67 -9.50 0.77
C PHE A 15 0.20 -9.67 2.03
N MET A 16 1.46 -10.10 1.87
CA MET A 16 2.38 -10.31 2.98
C MET A 16 2.79 -9.01 3.66
N GLY A 17 3.10 -7.97 2.89
CA GLY A 17 3.50 -6.66 3.42
C GLY A 17 2.38 -5.95 4.15
N SER A 18 1.13 -6.23 3.76
CA SER A 18 -0.06 -5.71 4.43
C SER A 18 -0.53 -6.60 5.58
N ALA A 19 -0.06 -7.85 5.72
CA ALA A 19 -0.54 -8.79 6.74
C ALA A 19 -0.30 -8.36 8.21
N PRO A 20 0.83 -7.72 8.58
CA PRO A 20 1.05 -7.25 9.94
C PRO A 20 -0.09 -6.34 10.45
N PRO A 21 -0.39 -6.33 11.75
CA PRO A 21 -1.49 -5.56 12.30
C PRO A 21 -1.26 -4.05 12.12
N GLY A 22 -1.95 -3.46 11.14
CA GLY A 22 -1.96 -2.02 10.85
C GLY A 22 -3.34 -1.39 10.97
N VAL A 23 -3.42 -0.08 10.75
CA VAL A 23 -4.67 0.71 10.86
C VAL A 23 -5.77 0.16 9.95
N LEU A 24 -5.41 -0.26 8.73
CA LEU A 24 -6.36 -0.83 7.76
C LEU A 24 -6.89 -2.19 8.21
N ASN A 25 -6.02 -3.14 8.54
CA ASN A 25 -6.41 -4.49 8.96
C ASN A 25 -7.21 -4.49 10.25
N MET A 26 -6.83 -3.66 11.23
CA MET A 26 -7.58 -3.56 12.48
C MET A 26 -8.98 -2.99 12.25
N TYR A 27 -9.14 -2.08 11.29
CA TYR A 27 -10.46 -1.58 10.92
C TYR A 27 -11.29 -2.62 10.16
N ALA A 28 -10.70 -3.36 9.22
CA ALA A 28 -11.38 -4.50 8.57
C ALA A 28 -11.83 -5.55 9.59
N PHE A 29 -10.93 -5.93 10.52
CA PHE A 29 -11.23 -6.84 11.61
C PHE A 29 -12.39 -6.35 12.49
N GLN A 30 -12.41 -5.05 12.84
CA GLN A 30 -13.52 -4.44 13.57
C GLN A 30 -14.85 -4.50 12.80
N LEU A 31 -14.84 -4.31 11.48
CA LEU A 31 -16.04 -4.46 10.65
C LEU A 31 -16.54 -5.91 10.62
N GLY A 32 -15.62 -6.88 10.60
CA GLY A 32 -15.90 -8.31 10.73
C GLY A 32 -16.56 -8.66 12.05
N LEU A 33 -15.99 -8.21 13.18
CA LEU A 33 -16.56 -8.38 14.52
C LEU A 33 -17.95 -7.76 14.65
N GLN A 34 -18.18 -6.61 14.02
CA GLN A 34 -19.48 -5.94 13.99
C GLN A 34 -20.47 -6.56 12.99
N LYS A 35 -20.09 -7.66 12.30
CA LYS A 35 -20.89 -8.34 11.26
C LYS A 35 -21.34 -7.42 10.11
N LYS A 36 -20.59 -6.34 9.83
CA LYS A 36 -20.92 -5.35 8.79
C LYS A 36 -20.36 -5.75 7.42
N LYS A 37 -20.83 -6.87 6.86
CA LYS A 37 -20.32 -7.45 5.60
C LYS A 37 -20.25 -6.44 4.44
N THR A 38 -21.34 -5.71 4.18
CA THR A 38 -21.37 -4.71 3.09
C THR A 38 -20.35 -3.58 3.30
N ALA A 39 -20.12 -3.17 4.56
CA ALA A 39 -19.13 -2.15 4.85
C ALA A 39 -17.70 -2.70 4.70
N ALA A 40 -17.45 -3.95 5.10
CA ALA A 40 -16.16 -4.62 4.94
C ALA A 40 -15.77 -4.77 3.46
N VAL A 41 -16.69 -5.23 2.61
CA VAL A 41 -16.42 -5.34 1.15
C VAL A 41 -16.15 -3.98 0.53
N ARG A 42 -16.95 -2.97 0.88
CA ARG A 42 -16.73 -1.59 0.41
C ARG A 42 -15.41 -0.99 0.90
N PHE A 43 -15.00 -1.34 2.12
CA PHE A 43 -13.72 -0.95 2.67
C PHE A 43 -12.56 -1.61 1.91
N ALA A 44 -12.61 -2.93 1.72
CA ALA A 44 -11.61 -3.69 0.97
C ALA A 44 -11.41 -3.15 -0.46
N LEU A 45 -12.52 -2.86 -1.17
CA LEU A 45 -12.46 -2.25 -2.51
C LEU A 45 -11.81 -0.86 -2.50
N ALA A 46 -12.12 -0.02 -1.52
CA ALA A 46 -11.50 1.29 -1.40
C ALA A 46 -9.98 1.18 -1.17
N VAL A 47 -9.56 0.25 -0.29
CA VAL A 47 -8.14 -0.02 -0.04
C VAL A 47 -7.45 -0.50 -1.32
N GLY A 48 -8.04 -1.47 -2.04
CA GLY A 48 -7.50 -1.95 -3.31
C GLY A 48 -7.35 -0.88 -4.37
N ILE A 49 -8.35 -0.01 -4.54
CA ILE A 49 -8.30 1.10 -5.50
C ILE A 49 -7.19 2.09 -5.11
N SER A 50 -7.10 2.45 -3.83
CA SER A 50 -6.03 3.32 -3.34
C SER A 50 -4.65 2.71 -3.59
N GLU A 51 -4.49 1.41 -3.30
CA GLU A 51 -3.23 0.69 -3.49
C GLU A 51 -2.79 0.68 -4.96
N PHE A 52 -3.73 0.47 -5.88
CA PHE A 52 -3.46 0.57 -7.32
C PHE A 52 -2.87 1.94 -7.68
N ILE A 53 -3.50 3.02 -7.21
CA ILE A 53 -3.08 4.39 -7.49
C ILE A 53 -1.70 4.67 -6.90
N PHE A 54 -1.46 4.28 -5.65
CA PHE A 54 -0.17 4.51 -5.00
C PHE A 54 0.95 3.70 -5.65
N ALA A 55 0.72 2.42 -5.97
CA ALA A 55 1.69 1.59 -6.68
C ALA A 55 2.00 2.18 -8.06
N TRP A 56 0.98 2.60 -8.82
CA TRP A 56 1.17 3.26 -10.11
C TRP A 56 2.04 4.50 -10.01
N ILE A 57 1.71 5.40 -9.07
CA ILE A 57 2.45 6.64 -8.84
C ILE A 57 3.88 6.31 -8.42
N ALA A 58 4.09 5.38 -7.48
CA ALA A 58 5.41 4.99 -7.01
C ALA A 58 6.32 4.52 -8.15
N LEU A 59 5.83 3.67 -9.05
CA LEU A 59 6.60 3.16 -10.19
C LEU A 59 6.89 4.26 -11.21
N ARG A 60 5.93 5.14 -11.49
CA ARG A 60 6.15 6.27 -12.42
C ARG A 60 7.10 7.32 -11.86
N CYS A 61 7.05 7.56 -10.55
CA CYS A 61 7.94 8.48 -9.86
C CYS A 61 9.35 7.89 -9.63
N ALA A 62 9.54 6.58 -9.77
CA ALA A 62 10.83 5.93 -9.54
C ALA A 62 11.94 6.53 -10.42
N HIS A 63 11.66 6.78 -11.71
CA HIS A 63 12.63 7.42 -12.62
C HIS A 63 13.00 8.84 -12.19
N TRP A 64 12.03 9.60 -11.66
CA TRP A 64 12.28 10.95 -11.14
C TRP A 64 13.10 10.93 -9.84
N ILE A 65 12.86 9.95 -8.97
CA ILE A 65 13.62 9.77 -7.73
C ILE A 65 15.09 9.46 -8.02
N VAL A 66 15.36 8.62 -9.02
CA VAL A 66 16.73 8.23 -9.38
C VAL A 66 17.45 9.33 -10.18
N SER A 67 16.72 10.18 -10.93
CA SER A 67 17.31 11.28 -11.68
C SER A 67 17.79 12.44 -10.81
N VAL A 68 17.36 12.51 -9.54
CA VAL A 68 17.83 13.50 -8.56
C VAL A 68 18.88 12.86 -7.63
N PRO A 69 20.19 13.13 -7.82
CA PRO A 69 21.27 12.44 -7.09
C PRO A 69 21.18 12.59 -5.56
N ALA A 70 20.65 13.72 -5.09
CA ALA A 70 20.44 13.97 -3.67
C ALA A 70 19.34 13.06 -3.08
N VAL A 71 18.23 12.87 -3.79
CA VAL A 71 17.12 12.01 -3.33
C VAL A 71 17.58 10.56 -3.31
N ALA A 72 18.28 10.10 -4.36
CA ALA A 72 18.84 8.75 -4.41
C ALA A 72 19.85 8.50 -3.27
N ARG A 73 20.77 9.45 -3.01
CA ARG A 73 21.80 9.34 -1.96
C ARG A 73 21.21 9.25 -0.56
N TYR A 74 20.15 10.01 -0.27
CA TYR A 74 19.54 10.07 1.06
C TYR A 74 18.25 9.24 1.20
N PHE A 75 17.90 8.45 0.19
CA PHE A 75 16.65 7.67 0.15
C PHE A 75 16.46 6.80 1.39
N HIS A 76 17.54 6.15 1.86
CA HIS A 76 17.50 5.32 3.04
C HIS A 76 17.24 6.12 4.33
N TYR A 77 17.79 7.33 4.46
CA TYR A 77 17.49 8.22 5.59
C TYR A 77 16.07 8.76 5.53
N MET A 78 15.57 9.12 4.35
CA MET A 78 14.17 9.55 4.17
C MET A 78 13.20 8.42 4.53
N THR A 79 13.49 7.21 4.08
CA THR A 79 12.70 6.00 4.42
C THR A 79 12.73 5.75 5.93
N ALA A 80 13.91 5.78 6.55
CA ALA A 80 14.05 5.61 8.00
C ALA A 80 13.31 6.70 8.80
N ALA A 81 13.36 7.96 8.36
CA ALA A 81 12.65 9.06 8.99
C ALA A 81 11.13 8.88 8.90
N VAL A 82 10.59 8.55 7.71
CA VAL A 82 9.15 8.29 7.52
C VAL A 82 8.68 7.11 8.38
N LEU A 83 9.46 6.00 8.39
CA LEU A 83 9.20 4.83 9.25
C LEU A 83 9.15 5.20 10.72
N THR A 84 10.13 5.98 11.19
CA THR A 84 10.25 6.38 12.61
C THR A 84 9.09 7.30 13.03
N ILE A 85 8.80 8.34 12.23
CA ILE A 85 7.68 9.26 12.48
C ILE A 85 6.36 8.49 12.53
N MET A 86 6.17 7.51 11.64
CA MET A 86 4.97 6.69 11.64
C MET A 86 4.88 5.77 12.86
N GLY A 87 5.99 5.13 13.26
CA GLY A 87 6.03 4.35 14.50
C GLY A 87 5.58 5.18 15.71
N ILE A 88 6.09 6.40 15.82
CA ILE A 88 5.70 7.37 16.86
C ILE A 88 4.21 7.75 16.73
N ALA A 89 3.73 8.06 15.52
CA ALA A 89 2.34 8.44 15.28
C ALA A 89 1.36 7.30 15.65
N MET A 90 1.71 6.04 15.34
CA MET A 90 0.91 4.87 15.69
C MET A 90 0.88 4.65 17.20
N LEU A 91 2.01 4.79 17.89
CA LEU A 91 2.09 4.75 19.36
C LEU A 91 1.22 5.85 20.00
N ALA A 92 1.26 7.07 19.46
CA ALA A 92 0.45 8.18 19.96
C ALA A 92 -1.06 8.00 19.69
N ALA A 93 -1.42 7.38 18.57
CA ALA A 93 -2.81 7.11 18.20
C ALA A 93 -3.44 5.96 19.00
N ALA A 94 -2.63 5.02 19.54
CA ALA A 94 -3.10 3.91 20.37
C ALA A 94 -3.87 4.36 21.63
N SER A 95 -3.62 5.59 22.09
CA SER A 95 -4.19 6.13 23.34
C SER A 95 -5.49 6.93 23.15
N ARG A 96 -6.00 7.10 21.92
CA ARG A 96 -7.19 7.93 21.65
C ARG A 96 -8.48 7.10 21.53
N PRO A 97 -9.58 7.51 22.20
CA PRO A 97 -10.87 6.83 22.06
C PRO A 97 -11.39 6.99 20.62
N GLN A 98 -11.82 5.87 20.02
CA GLN A 98 -12.39 5.89 18.67
C GLN A 98 -13.73 6.64 18.66
N THR A 99 -13.78 7.79 18.00
CA THR A 99 -15.02 8.52 17.75
C THR A 99 -15.95 7.72 16.85
N LYS A 100 -17.21 7.55 17.29
CA LYS A 100 -18.28 6.87 16.55
C LYS A 100 -18.73 7.72 15.34
N GLU A 101 -17.99 7.68 14.24
CA GLU A 101 -18.48 8.19 12.96
C GLU A 101 -19.19 7.11 12.12
N ARG A 102 -20.42 7.43 11.69
CA ARG A 102 -21.25 6.74 10.68
C ARG A 102 -20.68 7.03 9.28
N LYS A 103 -20.81 6.24 8.20
CA LYS A 103 -21.61 5.04 7.84
C LYS A 103 -21.04 4.30 6.61
N SER A 104 -19.95 4.77 5.99
CA SER A 104 -19.45 4.22 4.71
C SER A 104 -18.07 3.58 4.87
N GLY A 105 -18.01 2.24 4.79
CA GLY A 105 -16.75 1.50 4.77
C GLY A 105 -15.82 1.97 3.64
N PHE A 106 -16.38 2.39 2.49
CA PHE A 106 -15.61 2.91 1.36
C PHE A 106 -14.87 4.21 1.71
N ARG A 107 -15.56 5.21 2.28
CA ARG A 107 -14.94 6.50 2.62
C ARG A 107 -13.84 6.33 3.66
N LYS A 108 -14.06 5.45 4.64
CA LYS A 108 -13.07 5.13 5.66
C LYS A 108 -11.86 4.40 5.04
N GLY A 109 -12.09 3.48 4.11
CA GLY A 109 -11.02 2.82 3.36
C GLY A 109 -10.15 3.79 2.57
N LEU A 110 -10.76 4.73 1.84
CA LEU A 110 -10.04 5.76 1.10
C LEU A 110 -9.24 6.68 2.04
N LEU A 111 -9.85 7.18 3.11
CA LEU A 111 -9.20 8.08 4.05
C LEU A 111 -8.02 7.41 4.77
N LEU A 112 -8.22 6.20 5.28
CA LEU A 112 -7.17 5.48 6.00
C LEU A 112 -6.04 5.05 5.06
N SER A 113 -6.34 4.75 3.80
CA SER A 113 -5.30 4.44 2.80
C SER A 113 -4.51 5.69 2.41
N LEU A 114 -5.17 6.83 2.26
CA LEU A 114 -4.51 8.12 1.99
C LEU A 114 -3.60 8.55 3.14
N LEU A 115 -4.02 8.28 4.37
CA LEU A 115 -3.24 8.51 5.58
C LEU A 115 -2.23 7.38 5.87
N ASN A 116 -1.97 6.48 4.93
CA ASN A 116 -0.97 5.43 5.06
C ASN A 116 0.33 5.82 4.33
N PRO A 117 1.25 6.58 4.98
CA PRO A 117 2.46 7.05 4.34
C PRO A 117 3.47 5.93 4.03
N MET A 118 3.27 4.71 4.53
CA MET A 118 4.13 3.54 4.23
C MET A 118 3.99 3.01 2.81
N VAL A 119 2.81 3.20 2.19
CA VAL A 119 2.50 2.57 0.91
C VAL A 119 3.48 3.02 -0.17
N VAL A 120 3.80 4.32 -0.20
CA VAL A 120 4.69 4.88 -1.21
C VAL A 120 6.14 4.41 -1.04
N PRO A 121 6.81 4.55 0.13
CA PRO A 121 8.14 3.99 0.35
C PRO A 121 8.24 2.48 0.11
N PHE A 122 7.22 1.72 0.54
CA PHE A 122 7.17 0.28 0.32
C PHE A 122 7.22 -0.07 -1.17
N TRP A 123 6.37 0.54 -1.99
CA TRP A 123 6.34 0.26 -3.43
C TRP A 123 7.56 0.79 -4.18
N ILE A 124 8.14 1.91 -3.76
CA ILE A 124 9.41 2.37 -4.32
C ILE A 124 10.50 1.32 -4.05
N GLY A 125 10.60 0.80 -2.82
CA GLY A 125 11.59 -0.22 -2.47
C GLY A 125 11.44 -1.52 -3.26
N ILE A 126 10.22 -2.08 -3.30
CA ILE A 126 9.93 -3.32 -4.04
C ILE A 126 10.17 -3.15 -5.54
N SER A 127 9.68 -2.06 -6.13
CA SER A 127 9.85 -1.80 -7.56
C SER A 127 11.30 -1.53 -7.95
N ALA A 128 12.07 -0.83 -7.11
CA ALA A 128 13.50 -0.63 -7.32
C ALA A 128 14.26 -1.96 -7.28
N TYR A 129 13.95 -2.84 -6.32
CA TYR A 129 14.53 -4.18 -6.25
C TYR A 129 14.24 -4.99 -7.52
N MET A 130 12.99 -5.01 -7.98
CA MET A 130 12.62 -5.74 -9.20
C MET A 130 13.27 -5.16 -10.45
N GLN A 131 13.43 -3.84 -10.54
CA GLN A 131 14.14 -3.18 -11.65
C GLN A 131 15.63 -3.52 -11.65
N LEU A 132 16.30 -3.50 -10.48
CA LEU A 132 17.72 -3.89 -10.35
C LEU A 132 17.98 -5.33 -10.79
N ARG A 133 16.99 -6.22 -10.62
CA ARG A 133 17.05 -7.62 -11.07
C ARG A 133 16.65 -7.81 -12.54
N GLY A 134 16.27 -6.74 -13.24
CA GLY A 134 15.76 -6.79 -14.61
C GLY A 134 14.40 -7.48 -14.73
N TRP A 135 13.64 -7.57 -13.63
CA TRP A 135 12.36 -8.28 -13.58
C TRP A 135 11.17 -7.42 -13.97
N LEU A 136 11.25 -6.11 -13.70
CA LEU A 136 10.21 -5.13 -13.94
C LEU A 136 10.76 -3.99 -14.80
N ARG A 137 10.03 -3.60 -15.85
CA ARG A 137 10.34 -2.41 -16.66
C ARG A 137 9.39 -1.27 -16.28
N ALA A 138 9.82 -0.35 -15.42
CA ALA A 138 8.94 0.73 -14.92
C ALA A 138 8.58 1.78 -15.98
N GLU A 139 9.29 1.78 -17.12
CA GLU A 139 9.00 2.63 -18.28
C GLU A 139 7.76 2.14 -19.04
N GLU A 140 7.62 0.81 -19.13
CA GLU A 140 6.58 0.13 -19.90
C GLU A 140 5.23 0.22 -19.21
N PHE A 141 4.24 0.75 -19.92
CA PHE A 141 2.89 0.93 -19.38
C PHE A 141 2.27 -0.37 -18.89
N ILE A 142 2.46 -1.46 -19.65
CA ILE A 142 1.86 -2.76 -19.34
C ILE A 142 2.47 -3.36 -18.07
N ASP A 143 3.79 -3.30 -17.91
CA ASP A 143 4.48 -3.75 -16.69
C ASP A 143 3.98 -3.01 -15.45
N VAL A 144 3.87 -1.68 -15.51
CA VAL A 144 3.36 -0.85 -14.40
C VAL A 144 1.91 -1.19 -14.07
N PHE A 145 1.06 -1.36 -15.10
CA PHE A 145 -0.34 -1.72 -14.92
C PHE A 145 -0.51 -3.08 -14.27
N VAL A 146 0.18 -4.09 -14.78
CA VAL A 146 0.13 -5.45 -14.26
C VAL A 146 0.64 -5.51 -12.83
N PHE A 147 1.72 -4.79 -12.53
CA PHE A 147 2.25 -4.66 -11.18
C PHE A 147 1.22 -4.04 -10.22
N ALA A 148 0.66 -2.87 -10.57
CA ALA A 148 -0.31 -2.15 -9.75
C ALA A 148 -1.61 -2.96 -9.57
N LEU A 149 -2.03 -3.70 -10.58
CA LEU A 149 -3.20 -4.59 -10.50
C LEU A 149 -2.95 -5.75 -9.54
N GLY A 150 -1.78 -6.39 -9.62
CA GLY A 150 -1.40 -7.45 -8.67
C GLY A 150 -1.36 -6.93 -7.24
N ALA A 151 -0.73 -5.78 -7.00
CA ALA A 151 -0.70 -5.12 -5.70
C ALA A 151 -2.12 -4.86 -5.15
N SER A 152 -2.97 -4.24 -5.96
CA SER A 152 -4.36 -3.94 -5.63
C SER A 152 -5.17 -5.17 -5.23
N LEU A 153 -5.07 -6.26 -6.01
CA LEU A 153 -5.78 -7.50 -5.72
C LEU A 153 -5.21 -8.24 -4.51
N GLY A 154 -3.90 -8.17 -4.28
CA GLY A 154 -3.24 -8.75 -3.09
C GLY A 154 -3.79 -8.15 -1.80
N VAL A 155 -3.79 -6.82 -1.66
CA VAL A 155 -4.34 -6.17 -0.47
C VAL A 155 -5.85 -6.35 -0.35
N THR A 156 -6.58 -6.32 -1.47
CA THR A 156 -8.04 -6.53 -1.45
C THR A 156 -8.41 -7.90 -0.92
N ALA A 157 -7.68 -8.94 -1.36
CA ALA A 157 -7.86 -10.30 -0.87
C ALA A 157 -7.63 -10.38 0.65
N LEU A 158 -6.57 -9.75 1.16
CA LEU A 158 -6.29 -9.70 2.60
C LEU A 158 -7.41 -9.03 3.40
N GLN A 159 -7.94 -7.88 2.93
CA GLN A 159 -8.99 -7.15 3.64
C GLN A 159 -10.36 -7.85 3.62
N LEU A 160 -10.53 -8.89 2.79
CA LEU A 160 -11.75 -9.69 2.70
C LEU A 160 -11.71 -10.97 3.56
N THR A 161 -10.52 -11.36 4.04
CA THR A 161 -10.31 -12.45 5.00
C THR A 161 -10.62 -12.03 6.43
#